data_AF-A0A2K2EZJ9-F1
#
_entry.id   AF-A0A2K2EZJ9-F1
#
_cell.length_a   1.000
_cell.length_b   1.000
_cell.length_c   1.000
_cell.angle_alpha   90.00
_cell.angle_beta   90.00
_cell.angle_gamma   90.00
#
_symmetry.space_group_name_H-M   'P 1'
#
loop_
_entity.id
_entity.type
_entity.pdbx_description
1 polymer ?
#
loop_
_entity_poly.entity_id
_entity_poly.type
_entity_poly.pdbx_seq_one_letter_code
_entity_poly.pdbx_strand_id
1 'polypeptide(L)'
;MATKRINLSFSLDREDDVKVYNILSAQKYKTDYVIKAVLSYIGERDKGFDKEKIKEAVKEAIAECGGITTENKGKENNSCVEHELPNEIFNMFDNL
;
A
#
# COMPACT_ATOMS: atom_id res chain seq x y z
N MET A 1 24.03 -22.09 -15.45
CA MET A 1 22.59 -21.81 -15.25
C MET A 1 21.84 -22.13 -16.53
N ALA A 2 20.68 -22.79 -16.45
CA ALA A 2 19.87 -23.09 -17.62
C ALA A 2 18.92 -21.91 -17.94
N THR A 3 18.89 -21.48 -19.20
CA THR A 3 17.99 -20.42 -19.65
C THR A 3 16.81 -21.03 -20.39
N LYS A 4 15.59 -20.72 -19.96
CA LYS A 4 14.35 -21.06 -20.68
C LYS A 4 13.71 -19.79 -21.21
N ARG A 5 13.09 -19.87 -22.40
CA ARG A 5 12.40 -18.75 -23.05
C ARG A 5 10.90 -19.02 -23.11
N ILE A 6 10.10 -17.97 -22.99
CA ILE A 6 8.67 -17.99 -23.23
C ILE A 6 8.36 -17.08 -24.43
N ASN A 7 7.42 -17.50 -25.27
CA ASN A 7 6.95 -16.70 -26.38
C ASN A 7 5.67 -15.96 -25.98
N LEU A 8 5.58 -14.68 -26.33
CA LEU A 8 4.41 -13.85 -26.10
C LEU A 8 3.86 -13.38 -27.45
N SER A 9 2.54 -13.36 -27.59
CA SER A 9 1.82 -12.86 -28.75
C SER A 9 0.85 -11.76 -28.32
N PHE A 10 0.84 -10.66 -29.06
CA PHE A 10 -0.01 -9.50 -28.79
C PHE A 10 -0.96 -9.30 -29.97
N SER A 11 -2.26 -9.17 -29.71
CA SER A 11 -3.24 -8.81 -30.74
C SER A 11 -3.21 -7.29 -30.96
N LEU A 12 -3.01 -6.84 -32.20
CA LEU A 12 -3.05 -5.41 -32.51
C LEU A 12 -4.47 -4.83 -32.54
N ASP A 13 -5.48 -5.68 -32.43
CA ASP A 13 -6.89 -5.29 -32.36
C ASP A 13 -7.35 -5.00 -30.92
N ARG A 14 -6.55 -5.38 -29.91
CA ARG A 14 -6.84 -5.14 -28.49
C ARG A 14 -5.99 -3.98 -27.98
N GLU A 15 -6.64 -2.92 -27.51
CA GLU A 15 -5.96 -1.69 -27.07
C GLU A 15 -4.86 -1.95 -26.03
N ASP A 16 -5.15 -2.79 -25.02
CA ASP A 16 -4.19 -3.13 -23.97
C ASP A 16 -2.98 -3.91 -24.51
N ASP A 17 -3.21 -4.82 -25.45
CA ASP A 17 -2.12 -5.59 -26.07
C ASP A 17 -1.21 -4.67 -26.88
N VAL A 18 -1.77 -3.70 -27.61
CA VAL A 18 -1.01 -2.67 -28.34
C VAL A 18 -0.17 -1.83 -27.38
N LYS A 19 -0.75 -1.37 -26.27
CA LYS A 19 -0.05 -0.59 -25.25
C LYS A 19 1.13 -1.37 -24.67
N VAL A 20 0.89 -2.60 -24.21
CA VAL A 20 1.94 -3.44 -23.61
C VAL A 20 3.00 -3.80 -24.64
N TYR A 21 2.61 -4.11 -25.88
CA TYR A 21 3.53 -4.37 -26.98
C TYR A 21 4.47 -3.18 -27.21
N ASN A 22 3.94 -1.95 -27.30
CA ASN A 22 4.72 -0.74 -27.52
C ASN A 22 5.67 -0.44 -26.36
N ILE A 23 5.23 -0.67 -25.12
CA ILE A 23 6.08 -0.51 -23.93
C ILE A 23 7.24 -1.50 -23.98
N LEU A 24 6.96 -2.78 -24.19
CA LEU A 24 7.98 -3.84 -24.22
C LEU A 24 8.92 -3.69 -25.42
N SER A 25 8.41 -3.33 -26.59
CA SER A 25 9.21 -3.18 -27.82
C SER A 25 10.31 -2.12 -27.63
N ALA A 26 9.99 -1.01 -26.94
CA ALA A 26 10.92 0.07 -26.61
C ALA A 26 11.98 -0.29 -25.56
N GLN A 27 11.80 -1.36 -24.76
CA GLN A 27 12.79 -1.74 -23.75
C GLN A 27 14.00 -2.45 -24.34
N LYS A 28 15.21 -2.00 -23.95
CA LYS A 28 16.49 -2.66 -24.30
C LYS A 28 16.60 -4.05 -23.66
N TYR A 29 16.11 -4.22 -22.42
CA TYR A 29 16.17 -5.46 -21.66
C TYR A 29 14.76 -5.96 -21.27
N LYS A 30 14.04 -6.53 -22.25
CA LYS A 30 12.63 -6.94 -22.11
C LYS A 30 12.39 -7.92 -20.98
N THR A 31 13.23 -8.95 -20.84
CA THR A 31 13.08 -9.96 -19.79
C THR A 31 13.21 -9.36 -18.38
N ASP A 32 14.16 -8.44 -18.17
CA ASP A 32 14.35 -7.76 -16.88
C ASP A 32 13.14 -6.87 -16.54
N TYR A 33 12.65 -6.13 -17.54
CA TYR A 33 11.44 -5.31 -17.38
C TYR A 33 10.23 -6.16 -16.98
N VAL A 34 9.99 -7.28 -17.67
CA VAL A 34 8.90 -8.21 -17.35
C VAL A 34 9.05 -8.80 -15.96
N ILE A 35 10.26 -9.20 -15.54
CA ILE A 35 10.52 -9.71 -14.19
C ILE A 35 10.11 -8.67 -13.14
N LYS A 36 10.55 -7.42 -13.29
CA LYS A 36 10.21 -6.34 -12.36
C LYS A 36 8.72 -6.06 -12.34
N ALA A 37 8.09 -5.93 -13.51
CA ALA A 37 6.66 -5.67 -13.61
C ALA A 37 5.81 -6.79 -12.97
N VAL A 38 6.14 -8.07 -13.24
CA VAL A 38 5.43 -9.21 -12.67
C VAL A 38 5.65 -9.32 -11.16
N LEU A 39 6.89 -9.16 -10.68
CA LEU A 39 7.18 -9.20 -9.25
C LEU A 39 6.57 -8.02 -8.49
N SER A 40 6.52 -6.83 -9.08
CA SER A 40 5.79 -5.68 -8.52
C SER A 40 4.30 -5.95 -8.49
N TYR A 41 3.71 -6.45 -9.59
CA TYR A 41 2.27 -6.72 -9.65
C TYR A 41 1.83 -7.83 -8.69
N ILE A 42 2.63 -8.90 -8.56
CA ILE A 42 2.37 -9.95 -7.56
C ILE A 42 2.67 -9.42 -6.16
N GLY A 43 3.78 -8.70 -5.97
CA GLY A 43 4.17 -8.14 -4.68
C GLY A 43 3.21 -7.08 -4.16
N GLU A 44 2.55 -6.31 -5.02
CA GLU A 44 1.47 -5.38 -4.68
C GLU A 44 0.13 -6.10 -4.45
N ARG A 45 -0.07 -7.29 -5.03
CA ARG A 45 -1.25 -8.14 -4.73
C ARG A 45 -1.07 -9.00 -3.47
N ASP A 46 0.14 -9.45 -3.16
CA ASP A 46 0.50 -10.19 -1.94
C ASP A 46 0.67 -9.25 -0.74
N LYS A 47 1.12 -8.01 -0.98
CA LYS A 47 0.91 -6.90 -0.04
C LYS A 47 -0.50 -6.39 -0.21
N GLY A 48 -1.49 -7.24 0.10
CA GLY A 48 -2.85 -6.76 0.33
C GLY A 48 -2.77 -5.48 1.16
N PHE A 49 -3.49 -4.45 0.71
CA PHE A 49 -3.51 -3.11 1.31
C PHE A 49 -3.31 -3.20 2.83
N ASP A 50 -2.11 -2.86 3.29
CA ASP A 50 -1.65 -3.20 4.63
C ASP A 50 -2.25 -2.19 5.61
N LYS A 51 -3.53 -2.43 5.93
CA LYS A 51 -4.33 -1.62 6.86
C LYS A 51 -3.59 -1.42 8.17
N GLU A 52 -2.85 -2.42 8.62
CA GLU A 52 -2.07 -2.33 9.85
C GLU A 52 -0.90 -1.35 9.73
N LYS A 53 -0.19 -1.32 8.59
CA LYS A 53 0.81 -0.25 8.34
C LYS A 53 0.21 1.16 8.33
N ILE A 54 -1.00 1.33 7.81
CA ILE A 54 -1.68 2.64 7.83
C ILE A 54 -2.10 3.00 9.26
N LYS A 55 -2.66 2.05 10.02
CA LYS A 55 -2.99 2.24 11.44
C LYS A 55 -1.75 2.63 12.23
N GLU A 56 -0.61 1.98 11.99
CA GLU A 56 0.67 2.25 12.64
C GLU A 56 1.20 3.65 12.27
N ALA A 57 1.24 4.00 10.99
CA ALA A 57 1.68 5.33 10.53
C ALA A 57 0.81 6.47 11.09
N VAL A 58 -0.51 6.26 11.21
CA VAL A 58 -1.42 7.25 11.80
C VAL A 58 -1.22 7.35 13.32
N LYS A 59 -0.98 6.24 14.03
CA LYS A 59 -0.62 6.26 15.46
C LYS A 59 0.67 7.05 15.70
N GLU A 60 1.69 6.83 14.87
CA GLU A 60 2.98 7.53 14.94
C GLU A 60 2.82 9.04 14.71
N ALA A 61 2.09 9.44 13.66
CA ALA A 61 1.83 10.86 13.37
C ALA A 61 1.06 11.57 14.50
N ILE A 62 0.10 10.89 15.13
CA ILE A 62 -0.66 11.44 16.25
C ILE A 62 0.23 11.58 17.50
N ALA A 63 1.08 10.59 17.79
CA ALA A 63 2.03 10.67 18.89
C ALA A 63 3.05 11.82 18.69
N GLU A 64 3.55 12.00 17.46
CA GLU A 64 4.47 13.09 17.11
C GLU A 64 3.81 14.48 17.23
N CYS A 65 2.52 14.58 16.91
CA CYS A 65 1.74 15.82 17.04
C CYS A 65 1.29 16.14 18.48
N GLY A 66 1.76 15.39 19.49
CA GLY A 66 1.41 15.61 20.91
C GLY A 66 0.16 14.87 21.38
N GLY A 67 -0.28 13.84 20.65
CA GLY A 67 -1.46 13.05 20.95
C GLY A 67 -2.78 13.78 20.67
N ILE A 68 -3.91 13.09 20.88
CA ILE A 68 -5.22 13.74 20.96
C ILE A 68 -5.53 13.95 22.44
N THR A 69 -5.74 15.20 22.84
CA THR A 69 -6.21 15.55 24.18
C THR A 69 -7.74 15.54 24.19
N THR A 70 -8.32 14.57 24.87
CA THR A 70 -9.76 14.59 25.15
C THR A 70 -9.97 15.51 26.37
N GLU A 71 -10.48 16.73 26.14
CA GLU A 71 -10.92 17.56 27.27
C GLU A 71 -12.11 16.87 27.96
N ASN A 72 -11.85 16.21 29.09
CA ASN A 72 -12.88 15.75 30.00
C ASN A 72 -13.60 16.97 30.59
N LYS A 73 -14.64 17.46 29.91
CA LYS A 73 -15.58 18.43 30.47
C LYS A 73 -16.49 17.71 31.49
N GLY A 74 -15.93 17.38 32.64
CA GLY A 74 -16.71 16.86 33.76
C GLY A 74 -15.88 16.21 34.86
N LYS A 75 -15.81 16.92 35.99
CA LYS A 75 -15.44 16.48 37.36
C LYS A 75 -13.97 16.55 37.76
N GLU A 76 -13.69 17.65 38.46
CA GLU A 76 -12.95 17.76 39.72
C GLU A 76 -11.78 16.80 39.99
N ASN A 77 -10.58 17.43 40.06
CA ASN A 77 -9.42 17.08 40.87
C ASN A 77 -8.73 15.72 40.62
N ASN A 78 -7.51 15.81 40.08
CA ASN A 78 -6.48 14.75 39.95
C ASN A 78 -6.67 13.68 38.85
N SER A 79 -7.04 14.07 37.62
CA SER A 79 -6.81 13.19 36.46
C SER A 79 -5.51 13.57 35.77
N CYS A 80 -4.48 12.73 35.93
CA CYS A 80 -3.41 12.63 34.93
C CYS A 80 -4.09 12.47 33.56
N VAL A 81 -3.78 13.34 32.60
CA VAL A 81 -4.36 13.28 31.25
C VAL A 81 -3.83 12.00 30.61
N GLU A 82 -4.58 10.91 30.69
CA GLU A 82 -4.31 9.72 29.91
C GLU A 82 -4.57 10.06 28.44
N HIS A 83 -3.48 10.19 27.69
CA HIS A 83 -3.46 10.30 26.23
C HIS A 83 -3.88 8.96 25.60
N GLU A 84 -5.09 8.50 25.87
CA GLU A 84 -5.60 7.28 25.27
C GLU A 84 -6.48 7.63 24.08
N LEU A 85 -5.89 7.55 22.88
CA LEU A 85 -6.69 7.38 21.67
C LEU A 85 -7.44 6.05 21.78
N PRO A 86 -8.78 6.06 21.72
CA PRO A 86 -9.54 4.83 21.62
C PRO A 86 -9.08 4.07 20.38
N ASN A 87 -8.63 2.83 20.55
CA ASN A 87 -8.21 1.96 19.45
C ASN A 87 -9.31 1.80 18.37
N GLU A 88 -10.57 2.00 18.77
CA GLU A 88 -11.75 1.94 17.90
C GLU A 88 -11.76 3.02 16.79
N ILE A 89 -11.05 4.14 16.94
CA ILE A 89 -10.94 5.16 15.87
C ILE A 89 -10.33 4.55 14.60
N PHE A 90 -9.42 3.59 14.76
CA PHE A 90 -8.76 2.93 13.65
C PHE A 90 -9.64 1.91 12.93
N ASN A 91 -10.81 1.57 13.48
CA ASN A 91 -11.78 0.68 12.81
C ASN A 91 -12.38 1.33 11.55
N MET A 92 -12.25 2.65 11.36
CA MET A 92 -12.62 3.32 10.11
C MET A 92 -11.86 2.79 8.89
N PHE A 93 -10.66 2.23 9.11
CA PHE A 93 -9.86 1.61 8.05
C PHE A 93 -10.30 0.19 7.71
N ASP A 94 -11.21 -0.41 8.49
CA ASP A 94 -11.67 -1.76 8.22
C ASP A 94 -12.60 -1.81 6.99
N ASN A 95 -13.24 -0.69 6.64
CA ASN A 95 -14.08 -0.52 5.45
C ASN A 95 -13.32 -0.13 4.16
N LEU A 96 -11.99 0.00 4.21
CA LEU A 96 -11.11 0.34 3.07
C LEU A 96 -10.69 -0.86 2.22
#